data_AF-A0A9N9V7J0-F1
#
_entry.id   AF-A0A9N9V7J0-F1
#
_cell.length_a   1.000
_cell.length_b   1.000
_cell.length_c   1.000
_cell.angle_alpha   90.00
_cell.angle_beta   90.00
_cell.angle_gamma   90.00
#
_symmetry.space_group_name_H-M   'P 1'
#
loop_
_entity.id
_entity.type
_entity.pdbx_description
1 polymer ?
#
loop_
_entity_poly.entity_id
_entity_poly.type
_entity_poly.pdbx_seq_one_letter_code
_entity_poly.pdbx_strand_id
1 'polypeptide(L)'
;QLLGNKHNYATESKCEIFEIYYDEESYPVGNWTRLGPYEVSAHFKKKLSTPPENLKMRAIFCDLQTVPNAAFGFRLNMTRQDALCMLGALQVCPQFCPSLFGEPDYWAPAVIRSREKSGKVYRA
;
A
#
# COMPACT_ATOMS: atom_id res chain seq x y z
N GLN A 1 -16.75 7.38 -7.50
CA GLN A 1 -17.40 7.35 -6.16
C GLN A 1 -16.49 6.75 -5.07
N LEU A 2 -15.59 5.81 -5.38
CA LEU A 2 -14.71 5.12 -4.41
C LEU A 2 -14.00 6.06 -3.41
N LEU A 3 -13.23 7.05 -3.90
CA LEU A 3 -12.53 8.02 -3.04
C LEU A 3 -13.46 9.00 -2.28
N GLY A 4 -14.75 8.99 -2.62
CA GLY A 4 -15.78 9.78 -1.94
C GLY A 4 -16.38 9.07 -0.73
N ASN A 5 -16.20 7.75 -0.58
CA ASN A 5 -16.74 7.02 0.56
C ASN A 5 -15.88 7.26 1.82
N LYS A 6 -16.40 8.04 2.77
CA LYS A 6 -15.71 8.32 4.04
C LYS A 6 -15.41 7.07 4.88
N HIS A 7 -16.19 5.99 4.71
CA HIS A 7 -15.97 4.74 5.44
C HIS A 7 -14.74 3.97 4.99
N ASN A 8 -14.16 4.32 3.83
CA ASN A 8 -12.91 3.75 3.34
C ASN A 8 -11.68 4.21 4.13
N TYR A 9 -11.81 5.22 4.99
CA TYR A 9 -10.70 5.88 5.67
C TYR A 9 -10.86 5.84 7.18
N ALA A 10 -9.74 5.72 7.90
CA ALA A 10 -9.67 5.77 9.35
C ALA A 10 -9.71 7.22 9.87
N THR A 11 -9.89 7.38 11.19
CA THR A 11 -9.82 8.68 11.88
C THR A 11 -8.38 9.13 12.12
N GLU A 12 -7.47 8.17 12.23
CA GLU A 12 -6.04 8.37 12.43
C GLU A 12 -5.26 7.52 11.43
N SER A 13 -4.10 8.00 11.00
CA SER A 13 -3.25 7.28 10.07
C SER A 13 -2.23 6.42 10.80
N LYS A 14 -2.15 5.15 10.39
CA LYS A 14 -1.15 4.22 10.88
C LYS A 14 -0.66 3.36 9.70
N CYS A 15 0.59 3.57 9.34
CA CYS A 15 1.29 2.78 8.34
C CYS A 15 2.75 2.58 8.75
N GLU A 16 3.40 1.59 8.16
CA GLU A 16 4.83 1.40 8.27
C GLU A 16 5.47 1.73 6.91
N ILE A 17 6.51 2.56 6.92
CA ILE A 17 7.25 2.90 5.69
C ILE A 17 8.69 2.42 5.85
N PHE A 18 9.14 1.73 4.82
CA PHE A 18 10.51 1.26 4.68
C PHE A 18 11.11 1.87 3.43
N GLU A 19 12.37 2.26 3.51
CA GLU A 19 13.10 2.87 2.41
C GLU A 19 14.43 2.18 2.19
N ILE A 20 14.83 2.09 0.93
CA ILE A 20 16.17 1.73 0.50
C ILE A 20 16.76 2.94 -0.22
N TYR A 21 18.00 3.28 0.12
CA TYR A 21 18.78 4.32 -0.53
C TYR A 21 19.90 3.67 -1.35
N TYR A 22 20.35 4.35 -2.42
CA TYR A 22 21.60 4.02 -3.08
C TYR A 22 22.76 4.31 -2.11
N ASP A 23 23.61 3.33 -1.87
CA ASP A 23 24.95 3.56 -1.35
C ASP A 23 25.96 3.31 -2.49
N GLU A 24 27.10 4.01 -2.43
CA GLU A 24 28.14 3.93 -3.47
C GLU A 24 28.99 2.63 -3.37
N GLU A 25 28.82 1.80 -2.33
CA GLU A 25 29.76 0.74 -1.95
C GLU A 25 29.20 -0.70 -1.89
N SER A 26 27.90 -0.99 -2.03
CA SER A 26 27.38 -2.35 -1.78
C SER A 26 26.05 -2.73 -2.43
N TYR A 27 26.12 -3.74 -3.31
CA TYR A 27 25.06 -4.68 -3.77
C TYR A 27 23.77 -4.12 -4.44
N PRO A 28 23.13 -4.90 -5.34
CA PRO A 28 21.87 -4.53 -6.00
C PRO A 28 20.66 -4.35 -5.07
N VAL A 29 20.77 -4.62 -3.76
CA VAL A 29 19.68 -4.54 -2.78
C VAL A 29 20.22 -3.91 -1.48
N GLY A 30 20.06 -2.60 -1.31
CA GLY A 30 20.50 -1.91 -0.09
C GLY A 30 19.68 -2.32 1.15
N ASN A 31 20.10 -1.86 2.34
CA ASN A 31 19.41 -2.19 3.59
C ASN A 31 18.09 -1.43 3.73
N TRP A 32 17.01 -2.16 4.04
CA TRP A 32 15.72 -1.56 4.37
C TRP A 32 15.80 -0.82 5.70
N THR A 33 15.63 0.50 5.64
CA THR A 33 15.50 1.33 6.83
C THR A 33 14.03 1.51 7.13
N ARG A 34 13.58 0.95 8.26
CA ARG A 34 12.27 1.29 8.81
C ARG A 34 12.32 2.74 9.26
N LEU A 35 11.50 3.58 8.64
CA LEU A 35 11.28 4.91 9.17
C LEU A 35 10.46 4.76 10.46
N GLY A 36 10.99 5.27 11.58
CA GLY A 36 10.42 5.12 12.92
C GLY A 36 9.02 5.72 13.09
N PRO A 37 8.45 5.80 14.31
CA PRO A 37 7.14 6.42 14.47
C PRO A 37 7.24 7.93 14.20
N TYR A 38 6.79 8.37 13.04
CA TYR A 38 6.58 9.78 12.71
C TYR A 38 5.10 10.02 12.40
N GLU A 39 4.70 11.29 12.46
CA GLU A 39 3.39 11.72 11.99
C GLU A 39 3.28 11.40 10.48
N VAL A 40 2.51 10.36 10.13
CA VAL A 40 2.30 9.87 8.76
C VAL A 40 1.91 11.01 7.81
N SER A 41 1.07 11.93 8.30
CA SER A 41 0.64 13.12 7.57
C SER A 41 1.81 14.05 7.19
N ALA A 42 2.80 14.22 8.08
CA ALA A 42 3.97 15.06 7.80
C ALA A 42 4.87 14.41 6.74
N HIS A 43 5.00 13.08 6.76
CA HIS A 43 5.79 12.34 5.77
C HIS A 43 5.18 12.43 4.37
N PHE A 44 3.87 12.19 4.25
CA PHE A 44 3.20 12.24 2.94
C PHE A 44 3.10 13.65 2.36
N LYS A 45 3.00 14.69 3.20
CA LYS A 45 2.97 16.09 2.74
C LYS A 45 4.33 16.60 2.26
N LYS A 46 5.44 16.18 2.88
CA LYS A 46 6.78 16.76 2.62
C LYS A 46 7.73 15.84 1.83
N LYS A 47 7.74 14.53 2.12
CA LYS A 47 8.75 13.57 1.62
C LYS A 47 8.28 12.70 0.46
N LEU A 48 6.97 12.63 0.18
CA LEU A 48 6.49 12.00 -1.05
C LEU A 48 6.48 12.97 -2.24
N SER A 49 6.19 14.26 -2.01
CA SER A 49 6.17 15.27 -3.08
C SER A 49 7.54 15.51 -3.69
N THR A 50 8.60 15.31 -2.90
CA THR A 50 9.99 15.38 -3.34
C THR A 50 10.73 14.22 -2.69
N PRO A 51 10.97 13.11 -3.40
CA PRO A 51 11.72 12.00 -2.84
C PRO A 51 13.13 12.48 -2.48
N PRO A 52 13.74 11.98 -1.39
CA PRO A 52 15.12 12.26 -1.06
C PRO A 52 16.06 11.92 -2.22
N GLU A 53 17.15 12.67 -2.34
CA GLU A 53 18.27 12.29 -3.20
C GLU A 53 18.74 10.88 -2.81
N ASN A 54 18.97 10.03 -3.81
CA ASN A 54 19.38 8.64 -3.66
C ASN A 54 18.31 7.68 -3.10
N LEU A 55 17.03 8.05 -2.99
CA LEU A 55 15.97 7.06 -2.69
C LEU A 55 15.82 6.08 -3.86
N LYS A 56 16.06 4.79 -3.61
CA LYS A 56 15.93 3.72 -4.60
C LYS A 56 14.56 3.08 -4.59
N MET A 57 14.03 2.79 -3.40
CA MET A 57 12.74 2.12 -3.24
C MET A 57 12.09 2.55 -1.93
N ARG A 58 10.75 2.65 -1.94
CA ARG A 58 9.92 2.88 -0.76
C ARG A 58 8.80 1.87 -0.74
N ALA A 59 8.63 1.18 0.38
CA ALA A 59 7.52 0.27 0.64
C ALA A 59 6.65 0.87 1.75
N ILE A 60 5.34 0.94 1.51
CA ILE A 60 4.36 1.51 2.45
C ILE A 60 3.36 0.40 2.78
N PHE A 61 3.32 0.01 4.05
CA PHE A 61 2.42 -1.03 4.55
C PHE A 61 1.30 -0.38 5.34
N CYS A 62 0.07 -0.60 4.88
CA CYS A 62 -1.14 -0.12 5.52
C CYS A 62 -2.06 -1.30 5.77
N ASP A 63 -2.57 -1.41 6.99
CA ASP A 63 -3.53 -2.46 7.32
C ASP A 63 -4.89 -2.13 6.70
N LEU A 64 -5.58 -3.18 6.25
CA LEU A 64 -6.99 -3.12 5.90
C LEU A 64 -7.82 -3.66 7.06
N GLN A 65 -8.89 -2.96 7.39
CA GLN A 65 -9.84 -3.37 8.43
C GLN A 65 -11.20 -3.63 7.81
N THR A 66 -11.85 -4.73 8.18
CA THR A 66 -13.20 -5.03 7.70
C THR A 66 -14.21 -4.03 8.26
N VAL A 67 -14.92 -3.31 7.39
CA VAL A 67 -15.92 -2.30 7.74
C VAL A 67 -17.12 -2.44 6.78
N PRO A 68 -18.34 -2.73 7.28
CA PRO A 68 -19.51 -3.01 6.43
C PRO A 68 -19.86 -1.92 5.42
N ASN A 69 -19.62 -0.66 5.78
CA ASN A 69 -19.98 0.50 4.95
C ASN A 69 -18.85 1.00 4.05
N ALA A 70 -17.67 0.37 4.13
CA ALA A 70 -16.56 0.72 3.27
C ALA A 70 -16.73 0.06 1.89
N ALA A 71 -16.09 0.64 0.88
CA ALA A 71 -16.02 0.00 -0.43
C ALA A 71 -15.34 -1.36 -0.29
N PHE A 72 -15.94 -2.38 -0.92
CA PHE A 72 -15.46 -3.76 -0.85
C PHE A 72 -15.39 -4.36 0.56
N GLY A 73 -15.99 -3.70 1.55
CA GLY A 73 -15.98 -4.15 2.94
C GLY A 73 -14.67 -3.87 3.68
N PHE A 74 -13.74 -3.07 3.13
CA PHE A 74 -12.46 -2.76 3.75
C PHE A 74 -12.18 -1.27 3.87
N ARG A 75 -11.61 -0.90 5.02
CA ARG A 75 -11.12 0.44 5.34
C ARG A 75 -9.61 0.44 5.41
N LEU A 76 -9.00 1.41 4.74
CA LEU A 76 -7.58 1.70 4.85
C LEU A 76 -7.29 2.34 6.21
N ASN A 77 -6.24 1.89 6.90
CA ASN A 77 -5.78 2.48 8.15
C ASN A 77 -5.05 3.84 7.95
N MET A 78 -5.66 4.72 7.16
CA MET A 78 -5.21 6.07 6.87
C MET A 78 -6.39 7.03 6.86
N THR A 79 -6.14 8.26 7.29
CA THR A 79 -7.11 9.35 7.11
C THR A 79 -7.33 9.62 5.62
N ARG A 80 -8.49 10.19 5.28
CA ARG A 80 -8.79 10.58 3.90
C ARG A 80 -7.76 11.54 3.35
N GLN A 81 -7.31 12.50 4.16
CA GLN A 81 -6.33 13.49 3.71
C GLN A 81 -4.99 12.84 3.37
N ASP A 82 -4.50 11.95 4.23
CA ASP A 82 -3.22 11.29 4.05
C ASP A 82 -3.24 10.31 2.88
N ALA A 83 -4.33 9.55 2.73
CA ALA A 83 -4.51 8.68 1.59
C ALA A 83 -4.54 9.47 0.27
N LEU A 84 -5.23 10.61 0.21
CA LEU A 84 -5.23 11.46 -0.99
C LEU A 84 -3.86 12.08 -1.27
N CYS A 85 -3.14 12.53 -0.24
CA CYS A 85 -1.76 12.99 -0.38
C CYS A 85 -0.84 11.88 -0.93
N MET A 86 -0.95 10.67 -0.39
CA MET A 86 -0.18 9.52 -0.85
C MET A 86 -0.50 9.17 -2.31
N LEU A 87 -1.78 9.07 -2.66
CA LEU A 87 -2.23 8.78 -4.03
C LEU A 87 -1.71 9.83 -5.03
N GLY A 88 -1.81 11.11 -4.67
CA GLY A 88 -1.33 12.21 -5.50
C GLY A 88 0.18 12.21 -5.67
N ALA A 89 0.92 12.03 -4.58
CA ALA A 89 2.38 12.09 -4.61
C ALA A 89 3.02 10.86 -5.28
N LEU A 90 2.40 9.68 -5.18
CA LEU A 90 2.83 8.48 -5.89
C LEU A 90 2.25 8.37 -7.31
N GLN A 91 1.46 9.35 -7.76
CA GLN A 91 0.77 9.34 -9.06
C GLN A 91 0.01 8.03 -9.31
N VAL A 92 -0.70 7.54 -8.29
CA VAL A 92 -1.42 6.26 -8.39
C VAL A 92 -2.54 6.37 -9.41
N CYS A 93 -2.47 5.56 -10.46
CA CYS A 93 -3.49 5.55 -11.49
C CYS A 93 -4.83 5.01 -10.94
N PRO A 94 -5.99 5.53 -11.38
CA PRO A 94 -7.30 5.16 -10.83
C PRO A 94 -7.62 3.67 -10.83
N GLN A 95 -7.08 2.89 -11.79
CA GLN A 95 -7.28 1.44 -11.86
C GLN A 95 -6.71 0.68 -10.65
N PHE A 96 -5.75 1.26 -9.91
CA PHE A 96 -5.16 0.64 -8.72
C PHE A 96 -5.88 1.06 -7.42
N CYS A 97 -6.76 2.06 -7.48
CA CYS A 97 -7.51 2.50 -6.31
C CYS A 97 -8.36 1.38 -5.69
N PRO A 98 -9.07 0.52 -6.45
CA PRO A 98 -9.83 -0.56 -5.83
C PRO A 98 -8.98 -1.56 -5.04
N SER A 99 -7.80 -1.93 -5.55
CA SER A 99 -6.86 -2.80 -4.84
C SER A 99 -6.38 -2.21 -3.51
N LEU A 100 -6.22 -0.88 -3.44
CA LEU A 100 -5.91 -0.19 -2.19
C LEU A 100 -7.04 -0.25 -1.16
N PHE A 101 -8.28 -0.48 -1.58
CA PHE A 101 -9.45 -0.64 -0.71
C PHE A 101 -9.90 -2.10 -0.62
N GLY A 102 -9.02 -3.06 -0.89
CA GLY A 102 -9.29 -4.47 -0.68
C GLY A 102 -10.13 -5.14 -1.76
N GLU A 103 -10.38 -4.49 -2.90
CA GLU A 103 -10.87 -5.22 -4.07
C GLU A 103 -9.74 -6.12 -4.61
N PRO A 104 -9.97 -7.43 -4.81
CA PRO A 104 -8.96 -8.30 -5.39
C PRO A 104 -8.59 -7.83 -6.80
N ASP A 105 -7.30 -7.92 -7.12
CA ASP A 105 -6.83 -7.67 -8.49
C ASP A 105 -7.27 -8.84 -9.39
N TYR A 106 -8.28 -8.61 -10.22
CA TYR A 106 -8.79 -9.61 -11.16
C TYR A 106 -7.80 -9.93 -12.31
N TRP A 107 -6.66 -9.22 -12.39
CA TRP A 107 -5.63 -9.45 -13.41
C TRP A 107 -4.60 -10.49 -12.99
N ALA A 108 -4.56 -10.89 -11.71
CA ALA A 108 -3.88 -12.10 -11.31
C ALA A 108 -4.70 -13.30 -11.85
N PRO A 109 -4.16 -14.17 -12.72
CA PRO A 109 -4.91 -15.31 -13.22
C PRO A 109 -5.43 -16.10 -12.02
N ALA A 110 -6.76 -16.18 -11.90
CA ALA A 110 -7.49 -16.90 -10.85
C ALA A 110 -7.33 -18.43 -10.99
N VAL A 111 -6.12 -18.90 -11.27
CA VAL A 111 -5.75 -20.30 -11.29
C VAL A 111 -4.74 -20.51 -10.16
N ILE A 112 -5.23 -20.39 -8.93
CA ILE A 112 -4.50 -20.95 -7.79
C ILE A 112 -4.66 -22.47 -7.91
N ARG A 113 -3.66 -23.10 -8.53
CA ARG A 113 -3.56 -24.57 -8.57
C ARG A 113 -3.38 -25.06 -7.15
N SER A 114 -4.45 -25.56 -6.55
CA SER A 114 -4.37 -26.23 -5.25
C SER A 114 -3.79 -27.62 -5.47
N ARG A 115 -2.81 -28.00 -4.65
CA ARG A 115 -2.18 -29.31 -4.69
C ARG A 115 -2.67 -30.11 -3.49
N GLU A 116 -3.29 -31.25 -3.75
CA GLU A 116 -3.60 -32.21 -2.70
C GLU A 116 -2.31 -32.75 -2.07
N LYS A 117 -2.41 -33.26 -0.84
CA LYS A 117 -1.32 -34.03 -0.19
C LYS A 117 -0.89 -35.25 -1.01
N SER A 118 -1.77 -35.76 -1.88
CA SER A 118 -1.53 -36.84 -2.84
C SER A 118 -0.67 -36.42 -4.04
N GLY A 119 -0.36 -35.11 -4.18
CA GLY A 119 0.35 -34.54 -5.32
C GLY A 119 -0.53 -34.21 -6.53
N LYS A 120 -1.82 -34.56 -6.49
CA LYS A 120 -2.79 -34.26 -7.56
C LYS A 120 -3.11 -32.77 -7.57
N VAL A 121 -3.08 -32.18 -8.76
CA VAL A 121 -3.38 -30.77 -8.98
C VAL A 121 -4.77 -30.66 -9.57
N TYR A 122 -5.61 -29.79 -9.01
CA TYR A 122 -6.93 -29.49 -9.57
C TYR A 122 -7.15 -27.99 -9.70
N ARG A 123 -8.12 -27.63 -10.56
CA ARG A 123 -8.64 -26.27 -10.65
C ARG A 123 -9.69 -26.13 -9.55
N ALA A 124 -9.52 -25.15 -8.66
CA ALA A 124 -10.57 -24.71 -7.76
C ALA A 124 -11.71 -24.06 -8.55
#